data_AF-A0A061P9A3-F1
#
_entry.id   AF-A0A061P9A3-F1
#
_cell.length_a   1.000
_cell.length_b   1.000
_cell.length_c   1.000
_cell.angle_alpha   90.00
_cell.angle_beta   90.00
_cell.angle_gamma   90.00
#
_symmetry.space_group_name_H-M   'P 1'
#
loop_
_entity.id
_entity.type
_entity.pdbx_description
1 polymer ?
#
loop_
_entity_poly.entity_id
_entity_poly.type
_entity_poly.pdbx_seq_one_letter_code
_entity_poly.pdbx_strand_id
1 'polypeptide(L)'
;MLVGMIEDVVCRLLTTNREEIPYQRIVVIEEEDITELRALDFIEKRTVAVINARASLTGRKWHQGVKKLIANHIPVFDLVHRGDVKQIQQNRKVRVKNGSLHIRRSGKWDMLGHIKYYDPERVERLIESAKQREVWEKQRTVEQKLVHMGEALRSMKLANELWLIGPFSSLSDMRTFYVILQSSKSTFGNLRPSS
;
A
#
# COMPACT_ATOMS: atom_id res chain seq x y z
N MET A 1 0.30 29.60 7.70
CA MET A 1 0.70 28.99 9.00
C MET A 1 2.18 28.68 8.88
N LEU A 2 3.02 29.25 9.76
CA LEU A 2 4.48 29.10 9.70
C LEU A 2 4.84 27.61 9.80
N VAL A 3 5.27 27.01 8.70
CA VAL A 3 6.25 25.93 8.79
C VAL A 3 7.50 26.62 9.33
N GLY A 4 7.56 26.74 10.66
CA GLY A 4 8.71 27.29 11.36
C GLY A 4 9.95 26.55 10.90
N MET A 5 11.07 27.27 10.81
CA MET A 5 12.35 26.60 10.53
C MET A 5 12.57 25.56 11.63
N ILE A 6 12.65 24.29 11.26
CA ILE A 6 13.07 23.24 12.18
C ILE A 6 14.59 23.20 12.08
N GLU A 7 15.27 23.68 13.11
CA GLU A 7 16.73 23.81 13.12
C GLU A 7 17.38 22.95 14.20
N ASP A 8 18.58 22.45 13.88
CA ASP A 8 19.49 21.78 14.82
C ASP A 8 18.94 20.57 15.59
N VAL A 9 17.92 19.89 15.06
CA VAL A 9 17.39 18.66 15.65
C VAL A 9 18.18 17.44 15.16
N VAL A 10 18.51 16.54 16.07
CA VAL A 10 19.17 15.28 15.75
C VAL A 10 18.18 14.36 15.05
N CYS A 11 18.54 13.84 13.88
CA CYS A 11 17.71 12.90 13.14
C CYS A 11 18.04 11.44 13.46
N ARG A 12 17.06 10.57 13.26
CA ARG A 12 17.24 9.12 13.19
C ARG A 12 16.70 8.61 11.86
N LEU A 13 17.56 7.91 11.11
CA LEU A 13 17.15 7.14 9.95
C LEU A 13 16.63 5.78 10.43
N LEU A 14 15.39 5.45 10.05
CA LEU A 14 14.80 4.13 10.24
C LEU A 14 14.81 3.41 8.91
N THR A 15 15.54 2.30 8.83
CA THR A 15 15.66 1.50 7.60
C THR A 15 14.57 0.42 7.51
N THR A 16 13.99 0.06 8.65
CA THR A 16 12.89 -0.91 8.73
C THR A 16 11.76 -0.38 9.61
N ASN A 17 10.57 -0.93 9.43
CA ASN A 17 9.40 -0.60 10.25
C ASN A 17 9.47 -1.13 11.68
N ARG A 18 10.43 -2.01 11.99
CA ARG A 18 10.62 -2.61 13.33
C ARG A 18 11.57 -1.81 14.22
N GLU A 19 12.28 -0.84 13.67
CA GLU A 19 13.18 -0.01 14.46
C GLU A 19 12.41 0.90 15.41
N GLU A 20 12.92 1.01 16.64
CA GLU A 20 12.37 1.88 17.66
C GLU A 20 12.47 3.35 17.25
N ILE A 21 11.35 4.07 17.38
CA ILE A 21 11.27 5.50 17.12
C ILE A 21 11.83 6.26 18.33
N PRO A 22 12.85 7.11 18.15
CA PRO A 22 13.40 7.89 19.24
C PRO A 22 12.44 9.00 19.68
N TYR A 23 12.44 9.29 20.98
CA TYR A 23 11.61 10.34 21.57
C TYR A 23 12.09 11.74 21.16
N GLN A 24 11.15 12.64 20.80
CA GLN A 24 11.41 14.06 20.51
C GLN A 24 12.50 14.33 19.46
N ARG A 25 12.55 13.53 18.40
CA ARG A 25 13.49 13.73 17.28
C ARG A 25 12.78 13.90 15.95
N ILE A 26 13.54 14.35 14.95
CA ILE A 26 13.14 14.23 13.55
C ILE A 26 13.40 12.79 13.12
N VAL A 27 12.41 12.16 12.53
CA VAL A 27 12.54 10.79 12.02
C VAL A 27 12.59 10.83 10.50
N VAL A 28 13.59 10.14 9.94
CA VAL A 28 13.71 9.93 8.51
C VAL A 28 13.34 8.48 8.21
N ILE A 29 12.38 8.26 7.31
CA ILE A 29 11.90 6.93 6.95
C ILE A 29 11.93 6.73 5.43
N GLU A 30 11.83 5.49 4.99
CA GLU A 30 11.66 5.13 3.57
C GLU A 30 10.44 4.20 3.41
N GLU A 31 9.25 4.73 3.69
CA GLU A 31 8.01 3.96 3.72
C GLU A 31 6.98 4.56 2.75
N GLU A 32 6.39 3.74 1.89
CA GLU A 32 5.27 4.18 1.07
C GLU A 32 3.98 4.07 1.87
N ASP A 33 3.17 5.13 1.86
CA ASP A 33 1.90 5.18 2.59
C ASP A 33 2.05 4.97 4.10
N ILE A 34 2.28 6.06 4.86
CA ILE A 34 2.36 6.00 6.32
C ILE A 34 1.01 5.57 6.88
N THR A 35 0.96 4.36 7.46
CA THR A 35 -0.25 3.80 8.02
C THR A 35 -0.67 4.48 9.33
N GLU A 36 -1.91 4.24 9.75
CA GLU A 36 -2.42 4.77 11.03
C GLU A 36 -1.67 4.24 12.24
N LEU A 37 -1.33 2.95 12.24
CA LEU A 37 -0.55 2.35 13.32
C LEU A 37 0.82 3.03 13.44
N ARG A 38 1.49 3.22 12.29
CA ARG A 38 2.80 3.88 12.26
C ARG A 38 2.72 5.34 12.72
N ALA A 39 1.64 6.04 12.37
CA ALA A 39 1.39 7.40 12.84
C ALA A 39 1.22 7.47 14.36
N LEU A 40 0.53 6.49 14.98
CA LEU A 40 0.37 6.42 16.43
C LEU A 40 1.73 6.27 17.13
N ASP A 41 2.64 5.45 16.59
CA ASP A 41 3.99 5.33 17.15
C ASP A 41 4.73 6.67 17.17
N PHE A 42 4.67 7.44 16.07
CA PHE A 42 5.31 8.75 15.99
C PHE A 42 4.72 9.76 16.98
N ILE A 43 3.40 9.72 17.17
CA ILE A 43 2.67 10.58 18.12
C ILE A 43 3.06 10.24 19.56
N GLU A 44 3.07 8.95 19.91
CA GLU A 44 3.46 8.47 21.24
C GLU A 44 4.88 8.94 21.60
N LYS A 45 5.81 8.84 20.64
CA LYS A 45 7.19 9.28 20.81
C LYS A 45 7.40 10.79 20.68
N ARG A 46 6.33 11.58 20.52
CA ARG A 46 6.36 13.04 20.35
C ARG A 46 7.37 13.47 19.27
N THR A 47 7.34 12.78 18.14
CA THR A 47 8.20 13.04 16.99
C THR A 47 8.07 14.49 16.56
N VAL A 48 9.21 15.18 16.34
CA VAL A 48 9.22 16.61 16.00
C VAL A 48 8.78 16.84 14.56
N ALA A 49 9.21 15.97 13.65
CA ALA A 49 8.81 15.96 12.25
C ALA A 49 9.12 14.60 11.62
N VAL A 50 8.37 14.25 10.58
CA VAL A 50 8.63 13.07 9.76
C VAL A 50 9.12 13.52 8.39
N ILE A 51 10.28 13.02 7.98
CA ILE A 51 10.81 13.19 6.63
C ILE A 51 10.80 11.82 5.96
N ASN A 52 10.11 11.69 4.85
CA ASN A 52 9.98 10.43 4.15
C ASN A 52 10.71 10.49 2.80
N ALA A 53 11.51 9.47 2.53
CA ALA A 53 12.15 9.26 1.24
C ALA A 53 11.16 8.80 0.15
N ARG A 54 10.01 8.28 0.55
CA ARG A 54 8.93 7.85 -0.34
C ARG A 54 7.70 8.73 -0.14
N ALA A 55 6.69 8.52 -0.98
CA ALA A 55 5.43 9.22 -0.85
C ALA A 55 4.72 8.78 0.43
N SER A 56 4.58 9.70 1.39
CA SER A 56 3.88 9.42 2.66
C SER A 56 2.39 9.16 2.47
N LEU A 57 1.79 9.70 1.40
CA LEU A 57 0.40 9.48 1.02
C LEU A 57 0.29 9.46 -0.51
N THR A 58 0.11 8.28 -1.10
CA THR A 58 0.02 8.09 -2.55
C THR A 58 -1.36 8.42 -3.12
N GLY A 59 -2.39 8.37 -2.27
CA GLY A 59 -3.80 8.41 -2.70
C GLY A 59 -4.28 7.14 -3.41
N ARG A 60 -3.48 6.05 -3.40
CA ARG A 60 -3.86 4.76 -3.99
C ARG A 60 -4.70 3.92 -3.04
N LYS A 61 -4.39 3.98 -1.75
CA LYS A 61 -5.09 3.27 -0.68
C LYS A 61 -5.61 4.27 0.32
N TRP A 62 -6.82 4.03 0.81
CA TRP A 62 -7.38 4.83 1.87
C TRP A 62 -6.69 4.51 3.20
N HIS A 63 -6.15 5.54 3.86
CA HIS A 63 -5.62 5.48 5.23
C HIS A 63 -5.53 6.91 5.81
N GLN A 64 -5.43 7.03 7.13
CA GLN A 64 -5.39 8.33 7.82
C GLN A 64 -4.04 8.67 8.47
N GLY A 65 -2.96 7.95 8.21
CA GLY A 65 -1.72 8.11 8.98
C GLY A 65 -1.13 9.53 8.90
N VAL A 66 -0.96 10.07 7.69
CA VAL A 66 -0.47 11.46 7.50
C VAL A 66 -1.44 12.49 8.11
N LYS A 67 -2.75 12.28 7.98
CA LYS A 67 -3.77 13.16 8.58
C LYS A 67 -3.65 13.21 10.10
N LYS A 68 -3.46 12.06 10.76
CA LYS A 68 -3.27 11.97 12.21
C LYS A 68 -2.00 12.70 12.66
N LEU A 69 -0.90 12.59 11.92
CA LEU A 69 0.35 13.30 12.24
C LEU A 69 0.16 14.82 12.22
N ILE A 70 -0.43 15.35 11.15
CA ILE A 70 -0.67 16.78 11.00
C ILE A 70 -1.64 17.31 12.06
N ALA A 71 -2.70 16.55 12.36
CA ALA A 71 -3.66 16.89 13.41
C ALA A 71 -3.02 16.94 14.81
N ASN A 72 -1.92 16.23 15.03
CA ASN A 72 -1.12 16.27 16.26
C ASN A 72 0.10 17.21 16.15
N HIS A 73 0.08 18.16 15.20
CA HIS A 73 1.14 19.14 14.96
C HIS A 73 2.50 18.54 14.62
N ILE A 74 2.53 17.31 14.06
CA ILE A 74 3.75 16.67 13.55
C ILE A 74 3.80 16.91 12.05
N PRO A 75 4.66 17.83 11.55
CA PRO A 75 4.78 18.09 10.13
C PRO A 75 5.38 16.89 9.40
N VAL A 76 4.84 16.61 8.21
CA VAL A 76 5.28 15.52 7.34
C VAL A 76 5.81 16.10 6.04
N PHE A 77 6.98 15.62 5.63
CA PHE A 77 7.66 16.06 4.42
C PHE A 77 8.07 14.86 3.58
N ASP A 78 7.83 14.91 2.27
CA ASP A 78 8.41 13.94 1.32
C ASP A 78 9.63 14.55 0.63
N LEU A 79 10.69 13.77 0.47
CA LEU A 79 11.81 14.13 -0.40
C LEU A 79 11.39 14.03 -1.87
N VAL A 80 11.66 15.10 -2.63
CA VAL A 80 11.35 15.15 -4.07
C VAL A 80 12.24 14.17 -4.86
N HIS A 81 13.49 14.02 -4.44
CA HIS A 81 14.45 13.08 -5.03
C HIS A 81 15.05 12.18 -3.96
N ARG A 82 15.11 10.88 -4.25
CA ARG A 82 15.59 9.85 -3.31
C ARG A 82 17.10 9.76 -3.16
N GLY A 83 17.85 10.44 -4.03
CA GLY A 83 19.27 10.20 -4.31
C GLY A 83 20.17 10.11 -3.08
N ASP A 84 19.83 10.82 -2.00
CA ASP A 84 20.78 11.06 -0.92
C ASP A 84 20.31 10.65 0.48
N VAL A 85 19.20 9.91 0.61
CA VAL A 85 18.68 9.49 1.94
C VAL A 85 19.71 8.64 2.68
N LYS A 86 20.45 7.78 1.97
CA LYS A 86 21.54 6.97 2.54
C LYS A 86 22.67 7.81 3.12
N GLN A 87 22.82 9.07 2.68
CA GLN A 87 23.81 9.98 3.22
C GLN A 87 23.39 10.58 4.58
N ILE A 88 22.13 10.37 4.99
CA ILE A 88 21.64 10.70 6.34
C ILE A 88 22.13 9.59 7.28
N GLN A 89 23.36 9.73 7.75
CA GLN A 89 23.86 8.87 8.82
C GLN A 89 23.08 9.15 10.11
N GLN A 90 22.92 8.13 10.94
CA GLN A 90 22.27 8.24 12.24
C GLN A 90 22.91 9.32 13.12
N ASN A 91 22.10 9.99 13.93
CA ASN A 91 22.54 11.00 14.90
C ASN A 91 23.17 12.27 14.31
N ARG A 92 22.97 12.54 13.02
CA ARG A 92 23.35 13.84 12.43
C ARG A 92 22.30 14.91 12.73
N LYS A 93 22.75 16.16 12.84
CA LYS A 93 21.84 17.30 12.90
C LYS A 93 21.27 17.57 11.52
N VAL A 94 19.97 17.72 11.45
CA VAL A 94 19.26 18.11 10.24
C VAL A 94 18.49 19.40 10.46
N ARG A 95 18.24 20.09 9.36
CA ARG A 95 17.49 21.35 9.34
C ARG A 95 16.55 21.35 8.14
N VAL A 96 15.33 21.79 8.37
CA VAL A 96 14.35 22.08 7.30
C VAL A 96 14.25 23.59 7.14
N LYS A 97 14.62 24.09 5.96
CA LYS A 97 14.59 25.53 5.66
C LYS A 97 14.24 25.77 4.21
N ASN A 98 13.33 26.71 3.94
CA ASN A 98 12.96 27.15 2.59
C ASN A 98 12.63 25.98 1.64
N GLY A 99 11.83 25.01 2.11
CA GLY A 99 11.45 23.83 1.32
C GLY A 99 12.60 22.87 1.00
N SER A 100 13.70 22.96 1.74
CA SER A 100 14.89 22.12 1.54
C SER A 100 15.34 21.48 2.85
N LEU A 101 15.83 20.24 2.73
CA LEU A 101 16.47 19.52 3.82
C LEU A 101 17.98 19.75 3.77
N HIS A 102 18.55 20.14 4.90
CA HIS A 102 19.98 20.30 5.09
C HIS A 102 20.49 19.35 6.16
N ILE A 103 21.72 18.88 6.00
CA ILE A 103 22.43 18.03 6.96
C ILE A 103 23.74 18.68 7.38
N ARG A 104 24.11 18.53 8.65
CA ARG A 104 25.38 19.06 9.14
C ARG A 104 26.53 18.09 8.85
N ARG A 105 27.56 18.53 8.15
CA ARG A 105 28.81 17.79 7.87
C ARG A 105 30.02 18.65 8.16
N SER A 106 30.95 18.17 8.98
CA SER A 106 32.19 18.88 9.30
C SER A 106 31.97 20.34 9.70
N GLY A 107 30.93 20.59 10.51
CA GLY A 107 30.54 21.92 10.97
C GLY A 107 29.73 22.76 9.98
N LYS A 108 29.64 22.37 8.70
CA LYS A 108 28.92 23.08 7.62
C LYS A 108 27.55 22.46 7.35
N TRP A 109 26.66 23.24 6.75
CA TRP A 109 25.33 22.79 6.33
C TRP A 109 25.33 22.49 4.84
N ASP A 110 25.14 21.22 4.50
CA ASP A 110 25.01 20.77 3.11
C ASP A 110 23.55 20.56 2.78
N MET A 111 23.10 21.05 1.62
CA MET A 111 21.76 20.77 1.12
C MET A 111 21.70 19.33 0.64
N LEU A 112 20.73 18.57 1.17
CA LEU A 112 20.50 17.18 0.78
C LEU A 112 19.47 17.07 -0.35
N GLY A 113 18.45 17.94 -0.34
CA GLY A 113 17.45 17.93 -1.39
C GLY A 113 16.21 18.76 -1.07
N HIS A 114 15.36 18.91 -2.07
CA HIS A 114 14.06 19.55 -1.90
C HIS A 114 13.08 18.62 -1.20
N ILE A 115 12.21 19.21 -0.39
CA ILE A 115 11.15 18.52 0.30
C ILE A 115 9.79 19.14 -0.01
N LYS A 116 8.74 18.32 0.07
CA LYS A 116 7.36 18.73 -0.14
C LYS A 116 6.55 18.51 1.14
N TYR A 117 6.04 19.59 1.70
CA TYR A 117 5.16 19.57 2.86
C TYR A 117 3.77 19.02 2.52
N TYR A 118 3.12 18.37 3.48
CA TYR A 118 1.71 18.04 3.44
C TYR A 118 0.91 19.06 4.24
N ASP A 119 0.23 19.95 3.54
CA ASP A 119 -0.82 20.77 4.11
C ASP A 119 -2.13 19.97 4.28
N PRO A 120 -3.00 20.37 5.23
CA PRO A 120 -4.27 19.68 5.46
C PRO A 120 -5.15 19.53 4.22
N GLU A 121 -5.25 20.56 3.38
CA GLU A 121 -6.12 20.54 2.19
C GLU A 121 -5.65 19.52 1.15
N ARG A 122 -4.33 19.43 0.93
CA ARG A 122 -3.73 18.41 0.07
C ARG A 122 -3.99 17.01 0.60
N VAL A 123 -3.92 16.81 1.91
CA VAL A 123 -4.18 15.50 2.54
C VAL A 123 -5.63 15.09 2.34
N GLU A 124 -6.60 15.98 2.58
CA GLU A 124 -8.02 15.67 2.36
C GLU A 124 -8.30 15.29 0.90
N ARG A 125 -7.76 16.04 -0.07
CA ARG A 125 -7.92 15.71 -1.50
C ARG A 125 -7.38 14.33 -1.86
N LEU A 126 -6.22 13.95 -1.33
CA LEU A 126 -5.63 12.64 -1.59
C LEU A 126 -6.43 11.50 -0.92
N ILE A 127 -6.93 11.73 0.30
CA ILE A 127 -7.80 10.79 1.01
C ILE A 127 -9.10 10.58 0.24
N GLU A 128 -9.73 11.65 -0.23
CA GLU A 128 -10.98 11.56 -0.97
C GLU A 128 -10.80 10.84 -2.31
N SER A 129 -9.70 11.15 -3.02
CA SER A 129 -9.33 10.43 -4.24
C SER A 129 -9.13 8.93 -4.00
N ALA A 130 -8.52 8.56 -2.88
CA ALA A 130 -8.30 7.16 -2.50
C ALA A 130 -9.62 6.44 -2.20
N LYS A 131 -10.54 7.08 -1.47
CA LYS A 131 -11.87 6.52 -1.18
C LYS A 131 -12.68 6.26 -2.45
N GLN A 132 -12.71 7.23 -3.36
CA GLN A 132 -13.43 7.10 -4.63
C GLN A 132 -12.89 5.94 -5.46
N ARG A 133 -11.55 5.78 -5.49
CA ARG A 133 -10.91 4.64 -6.16
C ARG A 133 -11.30 3.31 -5.53
N GLU A 134 -11.31 3.22 -4.20
CA GLU A 134 -11.68 2.00 -3.49
C GLU A 134 -13.13 1.58 -3.80
N VAL A 135 -14.07 2.54 -3.83
CA VAL A 135 -15.46 2.30 -4.24
C VAL A 135 -15.52 1.75 -5.67
N TRP A 136 -14.81 2.39 -6.59
CA TRP A 136 -14.76 1.97 -7.99
C TRP A 136 -14.16 0.56 -8.17
N GLU A 137 -13.08 0.24 -7.45
CA GLU A 137 -12.44 -1.08 -7.48
C GLU A 137 -13.35 -2.18 -6.92
N LYS A 138 -14.10 -1.89 -5.84
CA LYS A 138 -15.11 -2.81 -5.29
C LYS A 138 -16.21 -3.08 -6.31
N GLN A 139 -16.74 -2.04 -6.94
CA GLN A 139 -17.79 -2.17 -7.94
C GLN A 139 -17.34 -2.99 -9.15
N ARG A 140 -16.15 -2.69 -9.68
CA ARG A 140 -15.52 -3.47 -10.76
C ARG A 140 -15.32 -4.93 -10.39
N THR A 141 -14.93 -5.22 -9.15
CA THR A 141 -14.77 -6.60 -8.66
C THR A 141 -16.10 -7.35 -8.62
N VAL A 142 -17.19 -6.68 -8.21
CA VAL A 142 -18.54 -7.27 -8.22
C VAL A 142 -18.98 -7.56 -9.66
N GLU A 143 -18.80 -6.61 -10.58
CA GLU A 143 -19.14 -6.79 -11.99
C GLU A 143 -18.37 -7.96 -12.62
N GLN A 144 -17.07 -8.06 -12.37
CA GLN A 144 -16.25 -9.19 -12.85
C GLN A 144 -16.75 -10.53 -12.31
N LYS A 145 -17.11 -10.60 -11.03
CA LYS A 145 -17.68 -11.82 -10.43
C LYS A 145 -19.02 -12.19 -11.05
N LEU A 146 -19.89 -11.22 -11.34
CA LEU A 146 -21.17 -11.46 -11.99
C LEU A 146 -21.01 -11.98 -13.42
N VAL A 147 -20.07 -11.41 -14.19
CA VAL A 147 -19.75 -11.88 -15.54
C VAL A 147 -19.28 -13.34 -15.51
N HIS A 148 -18.31 -13.65 -14.64
CA HIS A 148 -17.81 -15.02 -14.48
C HIS A 148 -18.90 -15.99 -14.02
N MET A 149 -19.79 -15.57 -13.12
CA MET A 149 -20.92 -16.40 -12.69
C MET A 149 -21.90 -16.66 -13.85
N GLY A 150 -22.18 -15.65 -14.69
CA GLY A 150 -23.01 -15.81 -15.87
C GLY A 150 -22.41 -16.76 -16.92
N GLU A 151 -21.08 -16.71 -17.13
CA GLU A 151 -20.36 -17.67 -17.96
C GLU A 151 -20.40 -19.10 -17.40
N ALA A 152 -20.22 -19.24 -16.09
CA ALA A 152 -20.32 -20.54 -15.41
C ALA A 152 -21.72 -21.15 -15.54
N LEU A 153 -22.78 -20.35 -15.30
CA LEU A 153 -24.16 -20.81 -15.44
C LEU A 153 -24.52 -21.19 -16.88
N ARG A 154 -24.05 -20.41 -17.88
CA ARG A 154 -24.22 -20.77 -19.30
C ARG A 154 -23.54 -22.10 -19.62
N SER A 155 -22.33 -22.30 -19.11
CA SER A 155 -21.59 -23.56 -19.30
C SER A 155 -22.32 -24.75 -18.66
N MET A 156 -22.88 -24.57 -17.45
CA MET A 156 -23.69 -25.59 -16.78
C MET A 156 -24.99 -25.88 -17.54
N LYS A 157 -25.69 -24.85 -18.04
CA LYS A 157 -26.92 -25.02 -18.82
C LYS A 157 -26.65 -25.78 -20.11
N LEU A 158 -25.58 -25.44 -20.84
CA LEU A 158 -25.16 -26.18 -22.05
C LEU A 158 -24.83 -27.63 -21.72
N ALA A 159 -24.12 -27.89 -20.62
CA ALA A 159 -23.83 -29.25 -20.19
C ALA A 159 -25.12 -30.04 -19.87
N ASN A 160 -26.12 -29.40 -19.27
CA ASN A 160 -27.41 -30.01 -18.96
C ASN A 160 -28.29 -30.19 -20.20
N GLU A 161 -28.30 -29.23 -21.14
CA GLU A 161 -29.01 -29.33 -22.41
C GLU A 161 -28.38 -30.40 -23.33
N LEU A 162 -27.05 -30.54 -23.33
CA LEU A 162 -26.34 -31.63 -23.99
C LEU A 162 -26.72 -33.01 -23.40
N TRP A 163 -27.02 -33.07 -22.09
CA TRP A 163 -27.57 -34.26 -21.44
C TRP A 163 -29.02 -34.58 -21.85
N LEU A 164 -29.77 -33.59 -22.37
CA LEU A 164 -31.20 -33.70 -22.71
C LEU A 164 -31.47 -34.06 -24.18
N ILE A 165 -30.46 -34.10 -25.06
CA ILE A 165 -30.64 -34.40 -26.50
C ILE A 165 -30.92 -35.91 -26.80
N GLY A 166 -30.77 -36.81 -25.82
CA GLY A 166 -31.37 -38.17 -25.75
C GLY A 166 -31.04 -39.22 -26.84
N PRO A 167 -31.51 -40.48 -26.71
CA PRO A 167 -31.57 -41.33 -25.53
C PRO A 167 -30.42 -42.38 -25.54
N PHE A 168 -30.07 -42.92 -24.38
CA PHE A 168 -29.46 -44.25 -24.36
C PHE A 168 -30.54 -45.26 -24.79
N SER A 169 -30.38 -45.84 -25.97
CA SER A 169 -31.29 -46.84 -26.52
C SER A 169 -31.24 -48.18 -25.80
N SER A 170 -30.23 -48.41 -24.94
CA SER A 170 -30.09 -49.64 -24.17
C SER A 170 -29.33 -49.46 -22.84
N LEU A 171 -29.55 -50.37 -21.88
CA LEU A 171 -28.79 -50.47 -20.62
C LEU A 171 -27.27 -50.70 -20.84
N SER A 172 -26.87 -51.17 -22.02
CA SER A 172 -25.48 -51.34 -22.45
C SER A 172 -24.77 -50.00 -22.64
N ASP A 173 -25.49 -49.00 -23.14
CA ASP A 173 -24.92 -47.70 -23.49
C ASP A 173 -24.68 -46.82 -22.23
N MET A 174 -25.48 -47.05 -21.16
CA MET A 174 -25.27 -46.42 -19.85
C MET A 174 -23.98 -46.90 -19.15
N ARG A 175 -23.57 -48.16 -19.34
CA ARG A 175 -22.35 -48.69 -18.71
C ARG A 175 -21.08 -48.07 -19.30
N THR A 176 -21.05 -47.79 -20.60
CA THR A 176 -19.92 -47.12 -21.26
C THR A 176 -19.74 -45.69 -20.77
N PHE A 177 -20.84 -44.97 -20.51
CA PHE A 177 -20.77 -43.59 -20.03
C PHE A 177 -20.29 -43.48 -18.57
N TYR A 178 -20.68 -44.43 -17.72
CA TYR A 178 -20.21 -44.46 -16.32
C TYR A 178 -18.71 -44.80 -16.21
N VAL A 179 -18.18 -45.62 -17.12
CA VAL A 179 -16.75 -45.94 -17.20
C VAL A 179 -15.92 -44.72 -17.67
N ILE A 180 -16.43 -43.91 -18.60
CA ILE A 180 -15.73 -42.69 -19.06
C ILE A 180 -15.69 -41.61 -17.96
N LEU A 181 -16.74 -41.48 -17.15
CA LEU A 181 -16.80 -40.54 -16.01
C LEU A 181 -15.91 -40.97 -14.82
N GLN A 182 -15.71 -42.28 -14.62
CA GLN A 182 -14.76 -42.79 -13.63
C GLN A 182 -13.30 -42.67 -14.10
N SER A 183 -13.07 -42.76 -15.41
CA SER A 183 -11.74 -42.63 -16.03
C SER A 183 -11.23 -41.19 -16.10
N SER A 184 -12.11 -40.19 -16.22
CA SER A 184 -11.72 -38.77 -16.21
C SER A 184 -11.48 -38.20 -14.81
N LYS A 185 -12.05 -38.82 -13.77
CA LYS A 185 -11.72 -38.53 -12.37
C LYS A 185 -10.32 -38.99 -11.97
N SER A 186 -9.73 -39.98 -12.64
CA SER A 186 -8.34 -40.38 -12.41
C SER A 186 -7.33 -39.48 -13.14
N THR A 187 -7.73 -38.76 -14.19
CA THR A 187 -6.84 -37.85 -14.94
C THR A 187 -6.79 -36.43 -14.35
N PHE A 188 -7.84 -35.98 -13.64
CA PHE A 188 -7.86 -34.65 -13.00
C PHE A 188 -7.42 -34.63 -11.52
N GLY A 189 -6.96 -35.77 -10.98
CA GLY A 189 -6.55 -35.91 -9.58
C GLY A 189 -5.11 -35.48 -9.23
N ASN A 190 -4.29 -35.02 -10.19
CA ASN A 190 -2.85 -34.78 -9.96
C ASN A 190 -2.33 -33.40 -10.41
N LEU A 191 -3.10 -32.33 -10.20
CA LEU A 191 -2.53 -30.99 -10.15
C LEU A 191 -2.48 -30.52 -8.68
N ARG A 192 -1.43 -30.97 -7.98
CA ARG A 192 -0.99 -30.32 -6.74
C ARG A 192 -0.38 -28.96 -7.11
N PRO A 193 -0.73 -27.86 -6.42
CA PRO A 193 0.07 -26.65 -6.51
C PRO A 193 1.40 -26.88 -5.77
N SER A 194 2.50 -26.73 -6.51
CA SER A 194 3.86 -26.64 -5.96
C SER A 194 3.99 -25.36 -5.13
N SER A 195 4.32 -25.53 -3.85
CA SER A 195 4.89 -24.52 -2.97
C SER A 195 6.30 -24.10 -3.39
#